data_AF-A0AAD5TV29-F1
#
_entry.id   AF-A0AAD5TV29-F1
#
_cell.length_a   1.000
_cell.length_b   1.000
_cell.length_c   1.000
_cell.angle_alpha   90.00
_cell.angle_beta   90.00
_cell.angle_gamma   90.00
#
_symmetry.space_group_name_H-M   'P 1'
#
loop_
_entity.id
_entity.type
_entity.pdbx_description
1 polymer ?
#
loop_
_entity_poly.entity_id
_entity_poly.type
_entity_poly.pdbx_seq_one_letter_code
_entity_poly.pdbx_strand_id
1 'polypeptide(L)'
;MRTSQLSLAALAPAHPGALIRNGAAQKHYLGAADSDVVAHVVDHTCLPTEVWSRIFSFLDISLGAQAPLRFSQVSKSWNRVANDPHSRVALFIRNYGRKLALFGAFKYHRAALTVPVAKQLRNASSALPRFLVQLVDKEYHRTDRGRRGVSVPLYVFFIQEGYHLYGNDAGFKEDDVARFERLLYTGPVASPDHDTDAAASAVESIRVLLDKFGYLPVRGIGSPIDETLFLLSKLDITLIPKLVSNGLDIAGVNDQVLERVLWRADVTDEYLQTYLNNGFTLTKTAIQKGLQIARQSTLDVLAKHVSQEVLTECAKNAVIDMFGPSAGRGWHWIPESVDFIIQTFNIDEETIRTALYTHPKSPRLTNGGRPEFPATRCYMKTNPCPVWRWVLRTYGPHHEFTRACYDDALSRAAADRDLHLLHDEFLEAGVRFYPRHVKILACRLLHRDMTANALHLLQALREQVADDRDAGLLFDSERDEWLQAIRAEVVDNDEWSHRMRTTQLEGGARGGAYRISRPPDDALRFLDESKEFLAELLPPVPTIATVVVRNSPTGRRGSGGATMTRSPSMRSWVKRMGVWWKEQCERGVWGVVDNVV
;
A
#
# COMPACT_ATOMS: atom_id res chain seq x y z
N MET A 1 29.32 -30.34 -10.55
CA MET A 1 27.97 -30.07 -11.11
C MET A 1 26.95 -30.42 -10.03
N ARG A 2 26.35 -29.41 -9.38
CA ARG A 2 25.34 -29.61 -8.32
C ARG A 2 23.96 -29.74 -8.96
N THR A 3 23.31 -30.87 -8.76
CA THR A 3 21.90 -31.12 -9.09
C THR A 3 21.03 -30.39 -8.06
N SER A 4 20.50 -29.23 -8.42
CA SER A 4 19.49 -28.55 -7.59
C SER A 4 18.13 -29.24 -7.81
N GLN A 5 17.62 -29.88 -6.76
CA GLN A 5 16.22 -30.25 -6.62
C GLN A 5 15.37 -28.98 -6.62
N LEU A 6 14.67 -28.70 -7.73
CA LEU A 6 13.62 -27.69 -7.79
C LEU A 6 12.29 -28.40 -7.97
N SER A 7 11.39 -28.14 -7.02
CA SER A 7 10.05 -28.71 -6.91
C SER A 7 9.18 -28.37 -8.13
N LEU A 8 8.62 -29.40 -8.77
CA LEU A 8 7.63 -29.35 -9.86
C LEU A 8 6.29 -28.70 -9.47
N ALA A 9 6.09 -28.34 -8.20
CA ALA A 9 4.89 -27.66 -7.71
C ALA A 9 4.66 -26.27 -8.35
N ALA A 10 5.70 -25.66 -8.94
CA ALA A 10 5.63 -24.31 -9.51
C ALA A 10 5.03 -24.21 -10.93
N LEU A 11 4.46 -25.30 -11.47
CA LEU A 11 3.80 -25.36 -12.79
C LEU A 11 2.28 -25.63 -12.70
N ALA A 12 1.70 -25.76 -11.50
CA ALA A 12 0.27 -26.00 -11.35
C ALA A 12 -0.52 -24.68 -11.54
N PRO A 13 -1.38 -24.54 -12.57
CA PRO A 13 -2.47 -23.58 -12.50
C PRO A 13 -3.36 -23.98 -11.31
N ALA A 14 -3.98 -23.00 -10.65
CA ALA A 14 -4.89 -23.23 -9.54
C ALA A 14 -6.13 -24.03 -9.98
N HIS A 15 -6.01 -25.36 -9.99
CA HIS A 15 -7.08 -26.33 -9.91
C HIS A 15 -6.59 -27.50 -9.04
N PRO A 16 -7.38 -27.97 -8.06
CA PRO A 16 -6.97 -29.05 -7.17
C PRO A 16 -7.02 -30.38 -7.94
N GLY A 17 -5.88 -31.02 -8.19
CA GLY A 17 -5.88 -32.46 -8.54
C GLY A 17 -4.82 -33.02 -9.47
N ALA A 18 -3.92 -32.23 -10.08
CA ALA A 18 -2.93 -32.78 -11.03
C ALA A 18 -1.46 -32.58 -10.58
N LEU A 19 -0.73 -33.68 -10.44
CA LEU A 19 0.71 -33.73 -10.15
C LEU A 19 1.45 -34.42 -11.30
N ILE A 20 2.55 -33.82 -11.79
CA ILE A 20 3.39 -34.36 -12.87
C ILE A 20 4.65 -34.98 -12.23
N ARG A 21 4.91 -36.28 -12.47
CA ARG A 21 6.14 -36.97 -12.04
C ARG A 21 7.01 -37.33 -13.25
N ASN A 22 8.34 -37.18 -13.09
CA ASN A 22 9.33 -37.59 -14.08
C ASN A 22 9.74 -39.05 -13.83
N GLY A 23 9.83 -39.86 -14.89
CA GLY A 23 10.01 -41.32 -14.85
C GLY A 23 11.44 -41.76 -14.49
N ALA A 24 11.95 -41.36 -13.33
CA ALA A 24 13.12 -41.98 -12.72
C ALA A 24 12.72 -42.55 -11.36
N ALA A 25 12.85 -43.87 -11.23
CA ALA A 25 12.50 -44.63 -10.04
C ALA A 25 13.21 -44.09 -8.79
N GLN A 26 12.46 -43.44 -7.89
CA GLN A 26 12.85 -43.26 -6.49
C GLN A 26 11.64 -43.57 -5.60
N LYS A 27 11.68 -44.76 -4.99
CA LYS A 27 10.84 -45.09 -3.84
C LYS A 27 11.34 -44.27 -2.64
N HIS A 28 10.67 -43.17 -2.34
CA HIS A 28 10.75 -42.57 -1.01
C HIS A 28 9.41 -42.80 -0.29
N TYR A 29 9.51 -43.49 0.84
CA TYR A 29 8.47 -43.66 1.84
C TYR A 29 7.96 -42.29 2.29
N LEU A 30 6.68 -41.99 2.06
CA LEU A 30 5.91 -41.05 2.86
C LEU A 30 4.51 -41.65 3.05
N GLY A 31 4.06 -41.58 4.31
CA GLY A 31 2.98 -42.38 4.88
C GLY A 31 1.60 -42.14 4.27
N ALA A 32 0.75 -43.11 4.56
CA ALA A 32 -0.67 -43.10 4.27
C ALA A 32 -1.35 -41.85 4.85
N ALA A 33 -1.98 -41.09 3.96
CA ALA A 33 -3.07 -40.20 4.31
C ALA A 33 -4.22 -40.54 3.36
N ASP A 34 -5.31 -41.01 3.95
CA ASP A 34 -6.59 -41.27 3.28
C ASP A 34 -7.09 -40.01 2.57
N SER A 35 -7.01 -39.99 1.24
CA SER A 35 -7.89 -39.21 0.38
C SER A 35 -7.86 -39.83 -1.01
N ASP A 36 -8.95 -40.48 -1.39
CA ASP A 36 -9.22 -41.00 -2.74
C ASP A 36 -9.48 -39.86 -3.74
N VAL A 37 -8.47 -39.01 -3.94
CA VAL A 37 -8.34 -38.26 -5.18
C VAL A 37 -7.20 -38.92 -5.92
N VAL A 38 -7.53 -39.91 -6.76
CA VAL A 38 -6.59 -40.47 -7.73
C VAL A 38 -6.21 -39.34 -8.68
N ALA A 39 -5.16 -38.61 -8.35
CA ALA A 39 -4.53 -37.68 -9.27
C ALA A 39 -4.06 -38.50 -10.47
N HIS A 40 -4.79 -38.43 -11.59
CA HIS A 40 -4.35 -39.03 -12.84
C HIS A 40 -3.05 -38.33 -13.24
N VAL A 41 -1.92 -38.92 -12.88
CA VAL A 41 -0.60 -38.48 -13.30
C VAL A 41 -0.52 -38.77 -14.80
N VAL A 42 -0.66 -37.73 -15.62
CA VAL A 42 -0.44 -37.82 -17.05
C VAL A 42 1.06 -38.05 -17.25
N ASP A 43 1.44 -39.28 -17.61
CA ASP A 43 2.80 -39.56 -18.04
C ASP A 43 3.08 -38.81 -19.37
N HIS A 44 4.16 -38.05 -19.39
CA HIS A 44 4.63 -37.31 -20.55
C HIS A 44 4.87 -38.18 -21.79
N THR A 45 5.09 -39.49 -21.61
CA THR A 45 5.25 -40.45 -22.72
C THR A 45 3.91 -40.85 -23.37
N CYS A 46 2.78 -40.61 -22.71
CA CYS A 46 1.46 -41.03 -23.18
C CYS A 46 0.77 -40.01 -24.09
N LEU A 47 1.28 -38.78 -24.18
CA LEU A 47 0.70 -37.73 -25.02
C LEU A 47 1.57 -37.46 -26.26
N PRO A 48 0.97 -37.32 -27.46
CA PRO A 48 1.68 -36.91 -28.67
C PRO A 48 2.38 -35.55 -28.51
N THR A 49 3.44 -35.34 -29.29
CA THR A 49 4.25 -34.11 -29.25
C THR A 49 3.41 -32.87 -29.61
N GLU A 50 2.40 -33.05 -30.46
CA GLU A 50 1.44 -32.02 -30.87
C GLU A 50 0.61 -31.52 -29.69
N VAL A 51 0.23 -32.43 -28.78
CA VAL A 51 -0.49 -32.06 -27.55
C VAL A 51 0.41 -31.25 -26.64
N TRP A 52 1.67 -31.65 -26.49
CA TRP A 52 2.66 -30.89 -25.71
C TRP A 52 2.98 -29.53 -26.33
N SER A 53 3.06 -29.43 -27.65
CA SER A 53 3.21 -28.16 -28.38
C SER A 53 2.02 -27.23 -28.13
N ARG A 54 0.80 -27.79 -28.17
CA ARG A 54 -0.40 -27.05 -27.83
C ARG A 54 -0.35 -26.59 -26.37
N ILE A 55 -0.06 -27.46 -25.40
CA ILE A 55 0.07 -27.10 -23.99
C ILE A 55 1.11 -25.99 -23.80
N PHE A 56 2.27 -26.11 -24.44
CA PHE A 56 3.34 -25.11 -24.40
C PHE A 56 2.83 -23.74 -24.85
N SER A 57 2.00 -23.68 -25.89
CA SER A 57 1.44 -22.40 -26.37
C SER A 57 0.54 -21.68 -25.36
N PHE A 58 -0.06 -22.41 -24.39
CA PHE A 58 -0.92 -21.84 -23.34
C PHE A 58 -0.13 -21.33 -22.14
N LEU A 59 1.19 -21.49 -22.12
CA LEU A 59 2.01 -20.97 -21.03
C LEU A 59 1.94 -19.44 -21.04
N ASP A 60 1.59 -18.90 -19.89
CA ASP A 60 1.57 -17.46 -19.66
C ASP A 60 3.00 -16.96 -19.49
N ILE A 61 3.36 -15.97 -20.30
CA ILE A 61 4.68 -15.34 -20.27
C ILE A 61 4.69 -14.10 -19.37
N SER A 62 3.51 -13.59 -18.98
CA SER A 62 3.34 -12.40 -18.15
C SER A 62 3.67 -12.64 -16.67
N LEU A 63 3.47 -13.87 -16.17
CA LEU A 63 3.86 -14.32 -14.83
C LEU A 63 5.36 -14.62 -14.77
N GLY A 64 6.18 -13.57 -14.69
CA GLY A 64 7.58 -13.66 -14.30
C GLY A 64 8.46 -14.51 -15.21
N ALA A 65 8.35 -14.36 -16.54
CA ALA A 65 9.30 -14.78 -17.59
C ALA A 65 9.90 -16.21 -17.56
N GLN A 66 9.48 -17.09 -16.65
CA GLN A 66 10.15 -18.36 -16.39
C GLN A 66 9.32 -19.58 -16.75
N ALA A 67 8.01 -19.47 -16.98
CA ALA A 67 7.19 -20.64 -17.29
C ALA A 67 7.67 -21.40 -18.55
N PRO A 68 7.94 -20.74 -19.70
CA PRO A 68 8.51 -21.44 -20.87
C PRO A 68 9.92 -22.00 -20.60
N LEU A 69 10.73 -21.29 -19.82
CA LEU A 69 12.08 -21.74 -19.47
C LEU A 69 12.03 -22.99 -18.59
N ARG A 70 11.20 -22.99 -17.54
CA ARG A 70 11.00 -24.13 -16.64
C ARG A 70 10.45 -25.31 -17.41
N PHE A 71 9.49 -25.09 -18.32
CA PHE A 71 8.97 -26.14 -19.21
C PHE A 71 10.11 -26.81 -20.00
N SER A 72 11.02 -26.02 -20.58
CA SER A 72 12.16 -26.56 -21.35
C SER A 72 13.15 -27.36 -20.48
N GLN A 73 13.17 -27.13 -19.16
CA GLN A 73 14.11 -27.77 -18.23
C GLN A 73 13.61 -29.11 -17.66
N VAL A 74 12.33 -29.47 -17.84
CA VAL A 74 11.75 -30.68 -17.24
C VAL A 74 12.28 -31.96 -17.88
N SER A 75 12.34 -32.00 -19.22
CA SER A 75 12.79 -33.19 -19.96
C SER A 75 13.37 -32.83 -21.32
N LYS A 76 14.13 -33.75 -21.93
CA LYS A 76 14.65 -33.58 -23.29
C LYS A 76 13.54 -33.42 -24.32
N SER A 77 12.41 -34.12 -24.15
CA SER A 77 11.25 -34.04 -25.04
C SER A 77 10.62 -32.64 -24.99
N TRP A 78 10.38 -32.13 -23.78
CA TRP A 78 9.79 -30.80 -23.59
C TRP A 78 10.74 -29.69 -24.02
N ASN A 79 12.05 -29.88 -23.83
CA ASN A 79 13.04 -28.99 -24.40
C ASN A 79 12.95 -28.95 -25.94
N ARG A 80 12.72 -30.09 -26.62
CA ARG A 80 12.51 -30.10 -28.08
C ARG A 80 11.26 -29.32 -28.46
N VAL A 81 10.14 -29.51 -27.76
CA VAL A 81 8.90 -28.74 -27.96
C VAL A 81 9.14 -27.24 -27.75
N ALA A 82 9.82 -26.85 -26.67
CA ALA A 82 10.10 -25.44 -26.38
C ALA A 82 11.06 -24.79 -27.38
N ASN A 83 11.88 -25.58 -28.08
CA ASN A 83 12.80 -25.11 -29.11
C ASN A 83 12.24 -25.23 -30.53
N ASP A 84 11.12 -25.93 -30.71
CA ASP A 84 10.45 -26.06 -31.99
C ASP A 84 9.89 -24.70 -32.46
N PRO A 85 10.18 -24.27 -33.69
CA PRO A 85 9.71 -22.99 -34.20
C PRO A 85 8.18 -22.83 -34.19
N HIS A 86 7.43 -23.88 -34.54
CA HIS A 86 5.96 -23.80 -34.61
C HIS A 86 5.35 -23.61 -33.23
N SER A 87 5.88 -24.32 -32.24
CA SER A 87 5.49 -24.22 -30.83
C SER A 87 5.74 -22.81 -30.28
N ARG A 88 6.89 -22.19 -30.61
CA ARG A 88 7.20 -20.79 -30.23
C ARG A 88 6.32 -19.77 -30.93
N VAL A 89 6.03 -19.97 -32.21
CA VAL A 89 5.11 -19.12 -32.99
C VAL A 89 3.73 -19.13 -32.33
N ALA A 90 3.21 -20.32 -32.01
CA ALA A 90 1.92 -20.46 -31.32
C ALA A 90 1.93 -19.77 -29.94
N LEU A 91 3.00 -19.95 -29.16
CA LEU A 91 3.18 -19.28 -27.87
C LEU A 91 3.12 -17.75 -28.01
N PHE A 92 3.90 -17.17 -28.93
CA PHE A 92 3.96 -15.72 -29.11
C PHE A 92 2.67 -15.13 -29.66
N ILE A 93 2.04 -15.78 -30.64
CA ILE A 93 0.74 -15.33 -31.18
C ILE A 93 -0.33 -15.36 -30.10
N ARG A 94 -0.33 -16.37 -29.22
CA ARG A 94 -1.31 -16.43 -28.14
C ARG A 94 -1.10 -15.33 -27.12
N ASN A 95 0.14 -15.11 -26.67
CA ASN A 95 0.44 -14.18 -25.59
C ASN A 95 0.41 -12.70 -26.03
N TYR A 96 0.78 -12.40 -27.28
CA TYR A 96 0.90 -11.03 -27.78
C TYR A 96 -0.11 -10.69 -28.90
N GLY A 97 -0.86 -11.66 -29.40
CA GLY A 97 -1.68 -11.49 -30.60
C GLY A 97 -0.84 -11.46 -31.88
N ARG A 98 -1.48 -11.69 -33.04
CA ARG A 98 -0.77 -11.72 -34.34
C ARG A 98 -0.08 -10.39 -34.66
N LYS A 99 -0.69 -9.26 -34.32
CA LYS A 99 -0.15 -7.94 -34.67
C LYS A 99 1.13 -7.58 -33.91
N LEU A 100 1.29 -8.05 -32.67
CA LEU A 100 2.44 -7.72 -31.83
C LEU A 100 3.37 -8.89 -31.52
N ALA A 101 3.08 -10.10 -32.02
CA ALA A 101 3.91 -11.27 -31.76
C ALA A 101 5.38 -11.10 -32.16
N LEU A 102 5.67 -10.48 -33.32
CA LEU A 102 7.06 -10.21 -33.73
C LEU A 102 7.74 -9.18 -32.82
N PHE A 103 7.02 -8.10 -32.47
CA PHE A 103 7.52 -7.08 -31.56
C PHE A 103 7.80 -7.66 -30.17
N GLY A 104 6.83 -8.36 -29.57
CA GLY A 104 6.96 -8.97 -28.25
C GLY A 104 8.06 -10.03 -28.21
N ALA A 105 8.19 -10.86 -29.24
CA ALA A 105 9.27 -11.82 -29.36
C ALA A 105 10.64 -11.12 -29.44
N PHE A 106 10.77 -10.04 -30.20
CA PHE A 106 12.03 -9.30 -30.33
C PHE A 106 12.42 -8.57 -29.03
N LYS A 107 11.46 -7.85 -28.42
CA LYS A 107 11.71 -6.99 -27.27
C LYS A 107 11.95 -7.79 -25.99
N TYR A 108 11.14 -8.82 -25.74
CA TYR A 108 11.14 -9.54 -24.47
C TYR A 108 11.78 -10.94 -24.56
N HIS A 109 11.82 -11.56 -25.75
CA HIS A 109 12.23 -12.97 -25.93
C HIS A 109 13.29 -13.16 -27.01
N ARG A 110 14.24 -12.22 -27.11
CA ARG A 110 15.23 -12.18 -28.21
C ARG A 110 15.98 -13.50 -28.45
N ALA A 111 16.28 -14.24 -27.38
CA ALA A 111 16.96 -15.54 -27.48
C ALA A 111 16.09 -16.64 -28.12
N ALA A 112 14.77 -16.54 -28.01
CA ALA A 112 13.83 -17.47 -28.59
C ALA A 112 13.42 -17.09 -30.03
N LEU A 113 13.61 -15.83 -30.42
CA LEU A 113 13.34 -15.33 -31.78
C LEU A 113 14.50 -15.66 -32.73
N THR A 114 14.47 -16.85 -33.32
CA THR A 114 15.38 -17.25 -34.39
C THR A 114 14.82 -16.88 -35.76
N VAL A 115 15.65 -16.88 -36.82
CA VAL A 115 15.18 -16.60 -38.20
C VAL A 115 14.04 -17.55 -38.64
N PRO A 116 14.09 -18.88 -38.37
CA PRO A 116 12.95 -19.76 -38.65
C PRO A 116 11.66 -19.34 -37.93
N VAL A 117 11.76 -18.97 -36.64
CA VAL A 117 10.60 -18.48 -35.86
C VAL A 117 10.06 -17.19 -36.46
N ALA A 118 10.94 -16.24 -36.82
CA ALA A 118 10.54 -14.97 -37.40
C ALA A 118 9.85 -15.14 -38.77
N LYS A 119 10.39 -16.01 -39.64
CA LYS A 119 9.76 -16.39 -40.91
C LYS A 119 8.39 -17.03 -40.70
N GLN A 120 8.28 -17.97 -39.77
CA GLN A 120 6.99 -18.62 -39.47
C GLN A 120 5.97 -17.66 -38.86
N LEU A 121 6.41 -16.71 -38.02
CA LEU A 121 5.55 -15.63 -37.52
C LEU A 121 5.03 -14.77 -38.69
N ARG A 122 5.88 -14.39 -39.64
CA ARG A 122 5.46 -13.68 -40.86
C ARG A 122 4.46 -14.49 -41.70
N ASN A 123 4.73 -15.78 -41.90
CA ASN A 123 3.82 -16.69 -42.61
C ASN A 123 2.47 -16.83 -41.88
N ALA A 124 2.48 -16.76 -40.54
CA ALA A 124 1.27 -16.71 -39.71
C ALA A 124 0.62 -15.30 -39.67
N SER A 125 0.96 -14.43 -40.63
CA SER A 125 0.46 -13.06 -40.77
C SER A 125 0.76 -12.16 -39.58
N SER A 126 1.87 -12.41 -38.86
CA SER A 126 2.34 -11.51 -37.82
C SER A 126 2.79 -10.19 -38.44
N ALA A 127 2.32 -9.06 -37.89
CA ALA A 127 2.64 -7.77 -38.46
C ALA A 127 4.12 -7.42 -38.24
N LEU A 128 4.70 -6.70 -39.21
CA LEU A 128 6.04 -6.14 -39.12
C LEU A 128 5.95 -4.62 -39.30
N PRO A 129 5.59 -3.85 -38.26
CA PRO A 129 5.54 -2.40 -38.34
C PRO A 129 6.90 -1.80 -38.68
N ARG A 130 6.93 -0.65 -39.38
CA ARG A 130 8.18 0.01 -39.76
C ARG A 130 9.04 0.39 -38.55
N PHE A 131 8.40 0.87 -37.47
CA PHE A 131 9.12 1.23 -36.24
C PHE A 131 9.87 0.03 -35.61
N LEU A 132 9.40 -1.21 -35.81
CA LEU A 132 10.11 -2.40 -35.34
C LEU A 132 11.38 -2.64 -36.17
N VAL A 133 11.32 -2.43 -37.50
CA VAL A 133 12.49 -2.50 -38.38
C VAL A 133 13.53 -1.44 -37.97
N GLN A 134 13.09 -0.21 -37.73
CA GLN A 134 13.94 0.89 -37.26
C GLN A 134 14.54 0.59 -35.87
N LEU A 135 13.77 0.00 -34.96
CA LEU A 135 14.27 -0.42 -33.65
C LEU A 135 15.35 -1.50 -33.77
N VAL A 136 15.16 -2.49 -34.65
CA VAL A 136 16.14 -3.55 -34.90
C VAL A 136 17.44 -2.96 -35.45
N ASP A 137 17.35 -2.05 -36.42
CA ASP A 137 18.49 -1.35 -37.02
C ASP A 137 19.27 -0.56 -35.95
N LYS A 138 18.55 0.27 -35.20
CA LYS A 138 19.10 1.08 -34.10
C LYS A 138 19.76 0.22 -33.03
N GLU A 139 19.16 -0.89 -32.61
CA GLU A 139 19.75 -1.79 -31.62
C GLU A 139 20.94 -2.60 -32.16
N TYR A 140 20.97 -2.94 -33.45
CA TYR A 140 22.12 -3.58 -34.08
C TYR A 140 23.34 -2.65 -34.14
N HIS A 141 23.12 -1.37 -34.46
CA HIS A 141 24.19 -0.38 -34.55
C HIS A 141 24.58 0.28 -33.22
N ARG A 142 23.70 0.26 -32.20
CA ARG A 142 23.98 0.83 -30.87
C ARG A 142 24.82 -0.04 -29.94
N THR A 143 25.07 -1.31 -30.25
CA THR A 143 25.68 -2.21 -29.25
C THR A 143 27.09 -1.77 -28.84
N ASP A 144 27.18 -1.15 -27.66
CA ASP A 144 28.32 -1.30 -26.75
C ASP A 144 28.61 -2.80 -26.62
N ARG A 145 29.87 -3.17 -26.82
CA ARG A 145 30.39 -4.53 -27.12
C ARG A 145 30.13 -5.61 -26.04
N GLY A 146 29.28 -5.38 -25.04
CA GLY A 146 29.10 -6.24 -23.86
C GLY A 146 27.71 -6.87 -23.63
N ARG A 147 26.65 -6.51 -24.37
CA ARG A 147 25.30 -7.11 -24.17
C ARG A 147 24.74 -7.75 -25.45
N ARG A 148 23.90 -8.77 -25.27
CA ARG A 148 23.26 -9.62 -26.30
C ARG A 148 22.61 -8.78 -27.43
N GLY A 149 23.36 -8.45 -28.46
CA GLY A 149 22.91 -7.68 -29.63
C GLY A 149 21.91 -8.43 -30.51
N VAL A 150 21.35 -7.75 -31.53
CA VAL A 150 20.65 -8.46 -32.62
C VAL A 150 21.67 -9.36 -33.31
N SER A 151 21.37 -10.64 -33.54
CA SER A 151 22.24 -11.48 -34.35
C SER A 151 22.21 -11.02 -35.81
N VAL A 152 23.33 -11.11 -36.51
CA VAL A 152 23.42 -10.72 -37.94
C VAL A 152 22.33 -11.37 -38.79
N PRO A 153 22.03 -12.70 -38.67
CA PRO A 153 20.97 -13.31 -39.47
C PRO A 153 19.58 -12.73 -39.19
N LEU A 154 19.29 -12.39 -37.92
CA LEU A 154 18.01 -11.82 -37.55
C LEU A 154 17.90 -10.36 -38.01
N TYR A 155 18.98 -9.58 -37.91
CA TYR A 155 19.07 -8.23 -38.46
C TYR A 155 18.79 -8.26 -39.97
N VAL A 156 19.53 -9.06 -40.74
CA VAL A 156 19.35 -9.17 -42.20
C VAL A 156 17.91 -9.53 -42.56
N PHE A 157 17.30 -10.47 -41.83
CA PHE A 157 15.89 -10.83 -42.03
C PHE A 157 14.95 -9.64 -41.88
N PHE A 158 15.04 -8.89 -40.78
CA PHE A 158 14.16 -7.74 -40.52
C PHE A 158 14.34 -6.64 -41.56
N ILE A 159 15.58 -6.36 -41.96
CA ILE A 159 15.88 -5.35 -42.97
C ILE A 159 15.33 -5.76 -44.34
N GLN A 160 15.57 -6.99 -44.78
CA GLN A 160 15.05 -7.50 -46.06
C GLN A 160 13.52 -7.46 -46.11
N GLU A 161 12.85 -7.98 -45.07
CA GLU A 161 11.39 -7.93 -44.99
C GLU A 161 10.86 -6.50 -44.90
N GLY A 162 11.56 -5.61 -44.18
CA GLY A 162 11.21 -4.20 -44.09
C GLY A 162 11.27 -3.49 -45.44
N TYR A 163 12.36 -3.67 -46.20
CA TYR A 163 12.49 -3.13 -47.56
C TYR A 163 11.49 -3.76 -48.53
N HIS A 164 11.14 -5.04 -48.37
CA HIS A 164 10.11 -5.68 -49.18
C HIS A 164 8.72 -5.05 -48.93
N LEU A 165 8.39 -4.70 -47.68
CA LEU A 165 7.10 -4.10 -47.33
C LEU A 165 7.01 -2.61 -47.63
N TYR A 166 8.07 -1.86 -47.35
CA TYR A 166 8.05 -0.39 -47.35
C TYR A 166 8.90 0.24 -48.44
N GLY A 167 9.63 -0.56 -49.23
CA GLY A 167 10.53 -0.05 -50.27
C GLY A 167 11.55 0.94 -49.70
N ASN A 168 11.73 2.06 -50.40
CA ASN A 168 12.63 3.14 -49.96
C ASN A 168 12.13 3.86 -48.69
N ASP A 169 10.84 3.74 -48.36
CA ASP A 169 10.28 4.30 -47.13
C ASP A 169 10.64 3.46 -45.89
N ALA A 170 11.27 2.28 -46.06
CA ALA A 170 11.93 1.57 -44.97
C ALA A 170 13.13 2.35 -44.40
N GLY A 171 13.60 3.38 -45.11
CA GLY A 171 14.79 4.14 -44.76
C GLY A 171 14.81 4.65 -43.31
N PHE A 172 15.95 4.47 -42.65
CA PHE A 172 16.16 4.74 -41.22
C PHE A 172 16.47 6.20 -40.87
N LYS A 173 16.17 7.14 -41.78
CA LYS A 173 16.50 8.57 -41.61
C LYS A 173 15.62 9.25 -40.55
N GLU A 174 14.40 8.78 -40.38
CA GLU A 174 13.44 9.32 -39.41
C GLU A 174 12.93 8.19 -38.51
N ASP A 175 12.87 8.44 -37.20
CA ASP A 175 12.37 7.50 -36.19
C ASP A 175 10.86 7.71 -36.02
N ASP A 176 10.06 6.69 -36.34
CA ASP A 176 8.60 6.78 -36.33
C ASP A 176 8.05 7.11 -34.94
N VAL A 177 8.71 6.62 -33.89
CA VAL A 177 8.32 6.90 -32.51
C VAL A 177 8.53 8.38 -32.21
N ALA A 178 9.73 8.89 -32.52
CA ALA A 178 10.04 10.30 -32.29
C ALA A 178 9.22 11.24 -33.18
N ARG A 179 8.89 10.83 -34.41
CA ARG A 179 7.98 11.58 -35.29
C ARG A 179 6.58 11.62 -34.70
N PHE A 180 6.04 10.49 -34.29
CA PHE A 180 4.70 10.41 -33.70
C PHE A 180 4.60 11.24 -32.41
N GLU A 181 5.58 11.14 -31.52
CA GLU A 181 5.64 11.95 -30.30
C GLU A 181 5.74 13.44 -30.59
N ARG A 182 6.60 13.86 -31.53
CA ARG A 182 6.65 15.27 -31.95
C ARG A 182 5.28 15.73 -32.44
N LEU A 183 4.62 14.98 -33.33
CA LEU A 183 3.29 15.35 -33.84
C LEU A 183 2.23 15.46 -32.73
N LEU A 184 2.32 14.63 -31.68
CA LEU A 184 1.41 14.69 -30.54
C LEU A 184 1.69 15.85 -29.58
N TYR A 185 2.96 16.11 -29.25
CA TYR A 185 3.35 17.05 -28.19
C TYR A 185 3.69 18.45 -28.70
N THR A 186 4.16 18.58 -29.95
CA THR A 186 4.46 19.87 -30.59
C THR A 186 3.37 20.32 -31.56
N GLY A 187 2.34 19.51 -31.76
CA GLY A 187 1.15 19.91 -32.51
C GLY A 187 0.29 20.95 -31.76
N PRO A 188 -0.75 21.50 -32.39
CA PRO A 188 -1.64 22.52 -31.81
C PRO A 188 -2.45 22.06 -30.60
N VAL A 189 -2.27 20.82 -30.13
CA VAL A 189 -2.81 20.35 -28.83
C VAL A 189 -2.12 21.06 -27.66
N ALA A 190 -0.90 21.56 -27.84
CA ALA A 190 -0.13 22.25 -26.79
C ALA A 190 -0.22 23.79 -26.84
N SER A 191 -0.73 24.37 -27.93
CA SER A 191 -0.89 25.83 -28.09
C SER A 191 -2.37 26.17 -28.25
N PRO A 192 -2.95 27.05 -27.41
CA PRO A 192 -4.36 27.47 -27.52
C PRO A 192 -4.66 28.31 -28.78
N ASP A 193 -3.63 28.71 -29.53
CA ASP A 193 -3.81 29.38 -30.82
C ASP A 193 -4.23 28.36 -31.88
N HIS A 194 -5.50 28.43 -32.26
CA HIS A 194 -6.18 27.58 -33.23
C HIS A 194 -5.66 27.76 -34.66
N ASP A 195 -4.44 27.31 -34.95
CA ASP A 195 -4.01 27.06 -36.33
C ASP A 195 -4.58 25.71 -36.79
N THR A 196 -5.80 25.75 -37.35
CA THR A 196 -6.55 24.58 -37.81
C THR A 196 -5.81 23.79 -38.90
N ASP A 197 -4.97 24.47 -39.68
CA ASP A 197 -4.25 23.86 -40.80
C ASP A 197 -3.06 23.04 -40.30
N ALA A 198 -2.36 23.52 -39.27
CA ALA A 198 -1.30 22.77 -38.60
C ALA A 198 -1.86 21.49 -37.93
N ALA A 199 -3.06 21.57 -37.34
CA ALA A 199 -3.73 20.43 -36.70
C ALA A 199 -4.09 19.35 -37.73
N ALA A 200 -4.72 19.76 -38.84
CA ALA A 200 -5.09 18.87 -39.93
C ALA A 200 -3.86 18.17 -40.55
N SER A 201 -2.77 18.91 -40.75
CA SER A 201 -1.50 18.37 -41.25
C SER A 201 -0.88 17.34 -40.30
N ALA A 202 -0.93 17.59 -38.98
CA ALA A 202 -0.46 16.66 -37.96
C ALA A 202 -1.31 15.38 -37.93
N VAL A 203 -2.64 15.50 -37.97
CA VAL A 203 -3.58 14.38 -38.05
C VAL A 203 -3.30 13.52 -39.28
N GLU A 204 -3.12 14.13 -40.45
CA GLU A 204 -2.83 13.39 -41.67
C GLU A 204 -1.47 12.69 -41.61
N SER A 205 -0.45 13.34 -41.05
CA SER A 205 0.86 12.72 -40.83
C SER A 205 0.79 11.52 -39.88
N ILE A 206 -0.02 11.62 -38.82
CA ILE A 206 -0.28 10.49 -37.93
C ILE A 206 -1.04 9.39 -38.66
N ARG A 207 -2.08 9.73 -39.43
CA ARG A 207 -2.87 8.77 -40.21
C ARG A 207 -1.96 7.97 -41.16
N VAL A 208 -1.02 8.63 -41.84
CA VAL A 208 0.00 7.94 -42.66
C VAL A 208 0.86 6.98 -41.81
N LEU A 209 1.30 7.36 -40.61
CA LEU A 209 2.03 6.46 -39.70
C LEU A 209 1.21 5.22 -39.32
N LEU A 210 -0.09 5.40 -39.05
CA LEU A 210 -0.97 4.31 -38.66
C LEU A 210 -1.34 3.40 -39.85
N ASP A 211 -1.69 3.99 -40.99
CA ASP A 211 -2.21 3.28 -42.17
C ASP A 211 -1.11 2.63 -42.99
N LYS A 212 -0.08 3.41 -43.36
CA LYS A 212 0.99 2.95 -44.25
C LYS A 212 2.05 2.17 -43.49
N PHE A 213 2.44 2.67 -42.31
CA PHE A 213 3.58 2.11 -41.56
C PHE A 213 3.18 1.18 -40.41
N GLY A 214 1.88 1.03 -40.15
CA GLY A 214 1.35 0.14 -39.12
C GLY A 214 1.81 0.53 -37.72
N TYR A 215 2.06 1.81 -37.48
CA TYR A 215 2.57 2.30 -36.20
C TYR A 215 1.59 1.99 -35.06
N LEU A 216 2.16 1.68 -33.88
CA LEU A 216 1.43 1.44 -32.65
C LEU A 216 2.29 1.86 -31.44
N PRO A 217 1.75 2.63 -30.48
CA PRO A 217 2.43 2.88 -29.22
C PRO A 217 2.51 1.59 -28.39
N VAL A 218 3.70 1.28 -27.87
CA VAL A 218 4.00 0.04 -27.15
C VAL A 218 4.77 0.33 -25.86
N ARG A 219 4.56 -0.47 -24.82
CA ARG A 219 5.14 -0.22 -23.49
C ARG A 219 6.67 -0.26 -23.54
N GLY A 220 7.31 0.74 -22.94
CA GLY A 220 8.77 0.84 -22.87
C GLY A 220 9.43 1.40 -24.14
N ILE A 221 8.65 1.96 -25.05
CA ILE A 221 9.12 2.74 -26.20
C ILE A 221 8.29 4.01 -26.25
N GLY A 222 8.94 5.15 -25.98
CA GLY A 222 8.26 6.45 -25.90
C GLY A 222 7.45 6.65 -24.62
N SER A 223 6.48 7.56 -24.69
CA SER A 223 5.58 7.94 -23.60
C SER A 223 4.62 6.81 -23.15
N PRO A 224 4.10 6.87 -21.91
CA PRO A 224 3.10 5.92 -21.43
C PRO A 224 1.88 5.82 -22.37
N ILE A 225 1.45 4.59 -22.69
CA ILE A 225 0.40 4.36 -23.69
C ILE A 225 -0.90 5.08 -23.33
N ASP A 226 -1.31 5.08 -22.05
CA ASP A 226 -2.51 5.75 -21.58
C ASP A 226 -2.48 7.26 -21.84
N GLU A 227 -1.32 7.89 -21.64
CA GLU A 227 -1.13 9.30 -21.94
C GLU A 227 -1.17 9.58 -23.44
N THR A 228 -0.44 8.78 -24.21
CA THR A 228 -0.39 8.86 -25.67
C THR A 228 -1.78 8.76 -26.30
N LEU A 229 -2.60 7.81 -25.85
CA LEU A 229 -3.97 7.64 -26.35
C LEU A 229 -4.87 8.79 -25.93
N PHE A 230 -4.73 9.28 -24.71
CA PHE A 230 -5.49 10.44 -24.26
C PHE A 230 -5.16 11.69 -25.10
N LEU A 231 -3.88 11.96 -25.37
CA LEU A 231 -3.47 13.07 -26.22
C LEU A 231 -3.93 12.90 -27.67
N LEU A 232 -3.80 11.68 -28.21
CA LEU A 232 -4.30 11.39 -29.55
C LEU A 232 -5.81 11.59 -29.65
N SER A 233 -6.58 11.18 -28.62
CA SER A 233 -8.03 11.37 -28.60
C SER A 233 -8.46 12.84 -28.56
N LYS A 234 -7.63 13.73 -28.00
CA LYS A 234 -7.86 15.18 -28.05
C LYS A 234 -7.59 15.76 -29.43
N LEU A 235 -6.66 15.17 -30.17
CA LEU A 235 -6.33 15.58 -31.53
C LEU A 235 -7.39 15.08 -32.53
N ASP A 236 -7.60 13.77 -32.58
CA ASP A 236 -8.62 13.11 -33.39
C ASP A 236 -8.91 11.70 -32.85
N ILE A 237 -10.07 11.53 -32.20
CA ILE A 237 -10.48 10.25 -31.61
C ILE A 237 -10.74 9.16 -32.64
N THR A 238 -11.00 9.51 -33.90
CA THR A 238 -11.28 8.54 -34.98
C THR A 238 -10.03 7.73 -35.37
N LEU A 239 -8.85 8.13 -34.91
CA LEU A 239 -7.59 7.40 -35.08
C LEU A 239 -7.47 6.20 -34.11
N ILE A 240 -8.25 6.15 -33.03
CA ILE A 240 -8.20 5.07 -32.04
C ILE A 240 -8.61 3.71 -32.64
N PRO A 241 -9.73 3.57 -33.38
CA PRO A 241 -10.07 2.33 -34.09
C PRO A 241 -8.93 1.82 -34.99
N LYS A 242 -8.16 2.74 -35.59
CA LYS A 242 -7.02 2.34 -36.41
C LYS A 242 -5.90 1.73 -35.57
N LEU A 243 -5.60 2.28 -34.40
CA LEU A 243 -4.66 1.66 -33.46
C LEU A 243 -5.10 0.28 -33.01
N VAL A 244 -6.40 0.07 -32.75
CA VAL A 244 -6.96 -1.26 -32.45
C VAL A 244 -6.72 -2.22 -33.61
N SER A 245 -6.96 -1.79 -34.85
CA SER A 245 -6.69 -2.60 -36.04
C SER A 245 -5.20 -2.97 -36.21
N ASN A 246 -4.31 -2.12 -35.67
CA ASN A 246 -2.87 -2.34 -35.61
C ASN A 246 -2.43 -3.19 -34.41
N GLY A 247 -3.35 -3.60 -33.53
CA GLY A 247 -3.08 -4.50 -32.42
C GLY A 247 -3.05 -3.86 -31.03
N LEU A 248 -3.53 -2.62 -30.88
CA LEU A 248 -3.70 -2.02 -29.56
C LEU A 248 -4.72 -2.80 -28.75
N ASP A 249 -4.34 -3.18 -27.54
CA ASP A 249 -5.29 -3.65 -26.53
C ASP A 249 -5.85 -2.45 -25.76
N ILE A 250 -7.06 -2.01 -26.13
CA ILE A 250 -7.77 -0.93 -25.42
C ILE A 250 -8.06 -1.34 -23.98
N ALA A 251 -8.40 -2.61 -23.71
CA ALA A 251 -8.78 -3.04 -22.37
C ALA A 251 -7.64 -2.82 -21.36
N GLY A 252 -6.39 -3.03 -21.79
CA GLY A 252 -5.20 -2.81 -20.96
C GLY A 252 -4.88 -1.34 -20.60
N VAL A 253 -5.61 -0.36 -21.16
CA VAL A 253 -5.44 1.08 -20.94
C VAL A 253 -6.76 1.83 -20.72
N ASN A 254 -7.89 1.13 -20.81
CA ASN A 254 -9.24 1.67 -20.80
C ASN A 254 -9.48 2.57 -19.59
N ASP A 255 -9.21 2.05 -18.40
CA ASP A 255 -9.53 2.73 -17.15
C ASP A 255 -8.68 3.98 -16.94
N GLN A 256 -7.41 3.96 -17.37
CA GLN A 256 -6.52 5.12 -17.24
C GLN A 256 -6.88 6.24 -18.22
N VAL A 257 -7.37 5.90 -19.41
CA VAL A 257 -7.86 6.91 -20.37
C VAL A 257 -9.18 7.48 -19.90
N LEU A 258 -10.14 6.64 -19.51
CA LEU A 258 -11.46 7.08 -19.06
C LEU A 258 -11.41 7.86 -17.74
N GLU A 259 -10.47 7.54 -16.83
CA GLU A 259 -10.19 8.35 -15.65
C GLU A 259 -9.93 9.82 -16.04
N ARG A 260 -9.04 10.06 -17.00
CA ARG A 260 -8.71 11.42 -17.46
C ARG A 260 -9.89 12.10 -18.18
N VAL A 261 -10.71 11.33 -18.89
CA VAL A 261 -11.92 11.83 -19.56
C VAL A 261 -12.95 12.28 -18.52
N LEU A 262 -13.24 11.45 -17.53
CA LEU A 262 -14.23 11.71 -16.49
C LEU A 262 -13.78 12.81 -15.50
N TRP A 263 -12.47 13.06 -15.40
CA TRP A 263 -11.89 14.14 -14.59
C TRP A 263 -11.89 15.52 -15.26
N ARG A 264 -12.39 15.63 -16.50
CA ARG A 264 -12.56 16.93 -17.13
C ARG A 264 -13.62 17.77 -16.41
N ALA A 265 -13.43 19.08 -16.35
CA ALA A 265 -14.39 19.98 -15.72
C ALA A 265 -15.65 20.14 -16.59
N ASP A 266 -15.43 20.13 -17.90
CA ASP A 266 -16.40 20.30 -18.98
C ASP A 266 -16.86 18.95 -19.57
N VAL A 267 -16.84 17.86 -18.78
CA VAL A 267 -17.31 16.56 -19.29
C VAL A 267 -18.79 16.62 -19.65
N THR A 268 -19.11 16.27 -20.88
CA THR A 268 -20.49 16.17 -21.39
C THR A 268 -20.79 14.74 -21.82
N ASP A 269 -22.08 14.45 -21.94
CA ASP A 269 -22.60 13.18 -22.42
C ASP A 269 -22.13 12.87 -23.84
N GLU A 270 -22.20 13.87 -24.74
CA GLU A 270 -21.68 13.80 -26.10
C GLU A 270 -20.18 13.50 -26.11
N TYR A 271 -19.40 14.17 -25.27
CA TYR A 271 -17.96 13.95 -25.17
C TYR A 271 -17.65 12.52 -24.74
N LEU A 272 -18.30 12.00 -23.68
CA LEU A 272 -18.11 10.61 -23.25
C LEU A 272 -18.55 9.62 -24.34
N GLN A 273 -19.68 9.88 -25.00
CA GLN A 273 -20.20 9.02 -26.05
C GLN A 273 -19.20 8.86 -27.20
N THR A 274 -18.40 9.88 -27.52
CA THR A 274 -17.33 9.74 -28.51
C THR A 274 -16.32 8.65 -28.13
N TYR A 275 -15.94 8.53 -26.85
CA TYR A 275 -15.04 7.47 -26.40
C TYR A 275 -15.72 6.10 -26.43
N LEU A 276 -16.97 6.01 -25.99
CA LEU A 276 -17.72 4.75 -26.03
C LEU A 276 -17.87 4.22 -27.47
N ASN A 277 -18.17 5.11 -28.42
CA ASN A 277 -18.26 4.78 -29.84
C ASN A 277 -16.92 4.32 -30.45
N ASN A 278 -15.80 4.67 -29.84
CA ASN A 278 -14.45 4.29 -30.28
C ASN A 278 -13.86 3.11 -29.48
N GLY A 279 -14.71 2.34 -28.78
CA GLY A 279 -14.36 1.05 -28.17
C GLY A 279 -13.95 1.12 -26.69
N PHE A 280 -13.99 2.28 -26.05
CA PHE A 280 -13.83 2.39 -24.60
C PHE A 280 -15.10 1.91 -23.88
N THR A 281 -14.94 1.43 -22.65
CA THR A 281 -16.04 0.86 -21.87
C THR A 281 -16.03 1.38 -20.43
N LEU A 282 -17.21 1.75 -19.90
CA LEU A 282 -17.36 2.15 -18.50
C LEU A 282 -17.27 0.93 -17.58
N THR A 283 -16.05 0.53 -17.24
CA THR A 283 -15.79 -0.49 -16.23
C THR A 283 -16.10 0.06 -14.83
N LYS A 284 -16.35 -0.83 -13.86
CA LYS A 284 -16.52 -0.44 -12.45
C LYS A 284 -15.33 0.40 -11.96
N THR A 285 -14.11 0.02 -12.32
CA THR A 285 -12.88 0.76 -11.98
C THR A 285 -12.85 2.16 -12.59
N ALA A 286 -13.22 2.31 -13.86
CA ALA A 286 -13.26 3.62 -14.52
C ALA A 286 -14.31 4.55 -13.87
N ILE A 287 -15.49 4.01 -13.55
CA ILE A 287 -16.56 4.73 -12.85
C ILE A 287 -16.10 5.16 -11.47
N GLN A 288 -15.52 4.25 -10.68
CA GLN A 288 -14.98 4.53 -9.34
C GLN A 288 -13.97 5.67 -9.39
N LYS A 289 -12.99 5.59 -10.30
CA LYS A 289 -11.99 6.65 -10.50
C LYS A 289 -12.61 7.96 -10.92
N GLY A 290 -13.58 7.94 -11.84
CA GLY A 290 -14.34 9.13 -12.25
C GLY A 290 -15.04 9.79 -11.06
N LEU A 291 -15.69 9.00 -10.20
CA LEU A 291 -16.38 9.50 -9.01
C LEU A 291 -15.45 10.11 -7.97
N GLN A 292 -14.18 9.73 -7.89
CA GLN A 292 -13.22 10.28 -6.92
C GLN A 292 -12.99 11.80 -7.05
N ILE A 293 -13.25 12.40 -8.22
CA ILE A 293 -13.19 13.87 -8.38
C ILE A 293 -14.48 14.55 -7.91
N ALA A 294 -15.56 13.79 -7.76
CA ALA A 294 -16.82 14.19 -7.14
C ALA A 294 -17.43 15.48 -7.72
N ARG A 295 -17.54 15.53 -9.05
CA ARG A 295 -18.19 16.64 -9.75
C ARG A 295 -19.60 16.25 -10.17
N GLN A 296 -20.52 17.21 -10.05
CA GLN A 296 -21.89 17.04 -10.51
C GLN A 296 -21.96 16.71 -12.00
N SER A 297 -21.17 17.38 -12.85
CA SER A 297 -21.12 17.08 -14.29
C SER A 297 -20.70 15.66 -14.61
N THR A 298 -19.69 15.12 -13.91
CA THR A 298 -19.27 13.72 -14.05
C THR A 298 -20.39 12.76 -13.65
N LEU A 299 -21.08 13.05 -12.54
CA LEU A 299 -22.22 12.25 -12.08
C LEU A 299 -23.39 12.27 -13.07
N ASP A 300 -23.78 13.45 -13.54
CA ASP A 300 -24.90 13.62 -14.48
C ASP A 300 -24.67 12.83 -15.76
N VAL A 301 -23.43 12.82 -16.26
CA VAL A 301 -23.05 12.03 -17.42
C VAL A 301 -23.09 10.53 -17.11
N LEU A 302 -22.50 10.09 -15.99
CA LEU A 302 -22.48 8.68 -15.62
C LEU A 302 -23.89 8.11 -15.37
N ALA A 303 -24.80 8.91 -14.79
CA ALA A 303 -26.20 8.53 -14.52
C ALA A 303 -27.01 8.22 -15.79
N LYS A 304 -26.59 8.71 -16.96
CA LYS A 304 -27.22 8.39 -18.24
C LYS A 304 -26.79 7.03 -18.80
N HIS A 305 -25.59 6.56 -18.44
CA HIS A 305 -24.97 5.36 -19.02
C HIS A 305 -24.95 4.15 -18.08
N VAL A 306 -25.13 4.38 -16.79
CA VAL A 306 -24.96 3.36 -15.75
C VAL A 306 -26.16 3.37 -14.82
N SER A 307 -26.63 2.19 -14.41
CA SER A 307 -27.74 2.08 -13.47
C SER A 307 -27.36 2.68 -12.10
N GLN A 308 -28.37 3.21 -11.40
CA GLN A 308 -28.19 3.79 -10.07
C GLN A 308 -27.58 2.80 -9.06
N GLU A 309 -27.92 1.52 -9.16
CA GLU A 309 -27.36 0.46 -8.32
C GLU A 309 -25.84 0.33 -8.49
N VAL A 310 -25.36 0.27 -9.74
CA VAL A 310 -23.93 0.16 -10.04
C VAL A 310 -23.20 1.44 -9.64
N LEU A 311 -23.80 2.62 -9.84
CA LEU A 311 -23.21 3.88 -9.39
C LEU A 311 -23.08 3.93 -7.87
N THR A 312 -24.10 3.48 -7.14
CA THR A 312 -24.06 3.43 -5.68
C THR A 312 -22.98 2.46 -5.19
N GLU A 313 -22.86 1.28 -5.79
CA GLU A 313 -21.78 0.32 -5.49
C GLU A 313 -20.40 0.93 -5.78
N CYS A 314 -20.24 1.60 -6.93
CA CYS A 314 -18.98 2.26 -7.30
C CYS A 314 -18.66 3.44 -6.39
N ALA A 315 -19.63 4.23 -5.95
CA ALA A 315 -19.45 5.32 -5.01
C ALA A 315 -18.94 4.82 -3.65
N LYS A 316 -19.53 3.73 -3.12
CA LYS A 316 -19.06 3.09 -1.89
C LYS A 316 -17.61 2.62 -2.02
N ASN A 317 -17.29 1.94 -3.11
CA ASN A 317 -15.92 1.47 -3.37
C ASN A 317 -14.94 2.63 -3.59
N ALA A 318 -15.37 3.72 -4.24
CA ALA A 318 -14.55 4.93 -4.40
C ALA A 318 -14.20 5.53 -3.03
N VAL A 319 -15.16 5.63 -2.10
CA VAL A 319 -14.89 6.07 -0.73
C VAL A 319 -13.92 5.13 -0.03
N ILE A 320 -14.12 3.81 -0.14
CA ILE A 320 -13.19 2.80 0.40
C ILE A 320 -11.76 3.02 -0.12
N ASP A 321 -11.59 3.30 -1.42
CA ASP A 321 -10.27 3.57 -2.00
C ASP A 321 -9.69 4.91 -1.54
N MET A 322 -10.52 5.95 -1.41
CA MET A 322 -10.11 7.27 -0.95
C MET A 322 -9.56 7.22 0.48
N PHE A 323 -10.07 6.36 1.37
CA PHE A 323 -9.52 6.12 2.71
C PHE A 323 -8.32 5.14 2.72
N GLY A 324 -8.15 4.31 1.68
CA GLY A 324 -7.11 3.29 1.60
C GLY A 324 -5.69 3.83 1.32
N PRO A 325 -4.66 2.97 1.41
CA PRO A 325 -3.33 3.30 0.86
C PRO A 325 -3.48 3.61 -0.63
N SER A 326 -2.89 4.72 -1.09
CA SER A 326 -3.03 5.16 -2.48
C SER A 326 -2.49 4.08 -3.43
N ALA A 327 -3.39 3.34 -4.10
CA ALA A 327 -3.04 2.22 -4.99
C ALA A 327 -2.54 2.68 -6.39
N GLY A 328 -1.98 3.88 -6.52
CA GLY A 328 -1.63 4.46 -7.80
C GLY A 328 -1.11 5.91 -7.73
N ARG A 329 -1.07 6.58 -8.90
CA ARG A 329 -0.56 7.96 -9.05
C ARG A 329 -1.24 8.91 -8.05
N GLY A 330 -0.54 9.22 -6.97
CA GLY A 330 -0.63 10.47 -6.20
C GLY A 330 -2.00 11.09 -5.97
N TRP A 331 -3.06 10.31 -5.76
CA TRP A 331 -4.36 10.90 -5.47
C TRP A 331 -4.28 11.65 -4.13
N HIS A 332 -4.50 12.96 -4.20
CA HIS A 332 -4.57 13.83 -3.04
C HIS A 332 -5.97 13.76 -2.45
N TRP A 333 -6.07 13.55 -1.15
CA TRP A 333 -7.35 13.60 -0.46
C TRP A 333 -7.98 14.98 -0.59
N ILE A 334 -9.20 15.04 -1.13
CA ILE A 334 -10.01 16.25 -1.26
C ILE A 334 -11.27 16.06 -0.37
N PRO A 335 -11.36 16.74 0.78
CA PRO A 335 -12.49 16.66 1.70
C PRO A 335 -13.85 16.84 1.02
N GLU A 336 -13.95 17.85 0.15
CA GLU A 336 -15.18 18.22 -0.55
C GLU A 336 -15.67 17.10 -1.47
N SER A 337 -14.73 16.35 -2.04
CA SER A 337 -15.08 15.23 -2.92
C SER A 337 -15.69 14.06 -2.14
N VAL A 338 -15.17 13.79 -0.95
CA VAL A 338 -15.71 12.73 -0.08
C VAL A 338 -17.08 13.13 0.44
N ASP A 339 -17.23 14.37 0.90
CA ASP A 339 -18.51 14.91 1.38
C ASP A 339 -19.58 14.84 0.29
N PHE A 340 -19.24 15.24 -0.94
CA PHE A 340 -20.15 15.14 -2.09
C PHE A 340 -20.61 13.71 -2.34
N ILE A 341 -19.69 12.73 -2.39
CA ILE A 341 -20.06 11.34 -2.66
C ILE A 341 -20.92 10.77 -1.54
N ILE A 342 -20.56 11.02 -0.27
CA ILE A 342 -21.31 10.52 0.89
C ILE A 342 -22.73 11.07 0.89
N GLN A 343 -22.89 12.38 0.68
CA GLN A 343 -24.20 13.04 0.68
C GLN A 343 -25.05 12.61 -0.51
N THR A 344 -24.46 12.56 -1.71
CA THR A 344 -25.18 12.23 -2.94
C THR A 344 -25.69 10.79 -2.95
N PHE A 345 -24.89 9.84 -2.47
CA PHE A 345 -25.22 8.41 -2.49
C PHE A 345 -25.76 7.88 -1.16
N ASN A 346 -25.97 8.76 -0.17
CA ASN A 346 -26.40 8.40 1.18
C ASN A 346 -25.56 7.26 1.77
N ILE A 347 -24.24 7.39 1.71
CA ILE A 347 -23.32 6.34 2.19
C ILE A 347 -23.43 6.24 3.71
N ASP A 348 -23.80 5.06 4.18
CA ASP A 348 -23.97 4.78 5.60
C ASP A 348 -22.65 4.77 6.37
N GLU A 349 -22.75 4.98 7.68
CA GLU A 349 -21.59 5.00 8.58
C GLU A 349 -20.87 3.65 8.63
N GLU A 350 -21.57 2.53 8.38
CA GLU A 350 -20.96 1.19 8.30
C GLU A 350 -20.01 1.04 7.10
N THR A 351 -20.37 1.65 5.96
CA THR A 351 -19.48 1.73 4.80
C THR A 351 -18.27 2.60 5.12
N ILE A 352 -18.46 3.74 5.81
CA ILE A 352 -17.33 4.59 6.26
C ILE A 352 -16.44 3.83 7.25
N ARG A 353 -17.02 3.06 8.17
CA ARG A 353 -16.30 2.18 9.10
C ARG A 353 -15.43 1.18 8.34
N THR A 354 -16.00 0.54 7.31
CA THR A 354 -15.30 -0.40 6.44
C THR A 354 -14.20 0.28 5.61
N ALA A 355 -14.44 1.51 5.16
CA ALA A 355 -13.48 2.31 4.41
C ALA A 355 -12.29 2.76 5.27
N LEU A 356 -12.56 3.24 6.48
CA LEU A 356 -11.59 3.86 7.37
C LEU A 356 -10.72 2.82 8.10
N TYR A 357 -11.30 1.77 8.65
CA TYR A 357 -10.58 0.85 9.55
C TYR A 357 -9.77 -0.21 8.80
N THR A 358 -8.58 -0.51 9.31
CA THR A 358 -7.72 -1.59 8.77
C THR A 358 -8.41 -2.95 8.89
N HIS A 359 -9.07 -3.16 10.03
CA HIS A 359 -9.79 -4.38 10.35
C HIS A 359 -11.16 -4.04 10.93
N PRO A 360 -12.16 -3.72 10.09
CA PRO A 360 -13.44 -3.19 10.57
C PRO A 360 -14.16 -4.13 11.54
N LYS A 361 -13.96 -5.45 11.39
CA LYS A 361 -14.60 -6.52 12.18
C LYS A 361 -13.89 -6.88 13.49
N SER A 362 -12.74 -6.30 13.79
CA SER A 362 -11.97 -6.68 14.98
C SER A 362 -12.69 -6.25 16.27
N PRO A 363 -12.67 -7.10 17.32
CA PRO A 363 -13.31 -6.80 18.58
C PRO A 363 -12.65 -5.58 19.24
N ARG A 364 -13.47 -4.79 19.93
CA ARG A 364 -12.99 -3.61 20.67
C ARG A 364 -12.39 -4.03 22.00
N LEU A 365 -11.40 -3.27 22.45
CA LEU A 365 -10.95 -3.29 23.83
C LEU A 365 -12.02 -2.69 24.74
N THR A 366 -11.98 -3.02 26.02
CA THR A 366 -12.90 -2.52 27.06
C THR A 366 -12.91 -1.00 27.16
N ASN A 367 -11.78 -0.35 26.88
CA ASN A 367 -11.64 1.11 26.82
C ASN A 367 -12.05 1.75 25.47
N GLY A 368 -12.72 0.99 24.61
CA GLY A 368 -13.12 1.43 23.26
C GLY A 368 -11.97 1.55 22.25
N GLY A 369 -10.73 1.19 22.64
CA GLY A 369 -9.59 1.11 21.75
C GLY A 369 -9.64 -0.07 20.79
N ARG A 370 -8.87 0.00 19.70
CA ARG A 370 -8.63 -1.14 18.81
C ARG A 370 -7.30 -1.81 19.16
N PRO A 371 -7.25 -3.14 19.25
CA PRO A 371 -6.02 -3.86 19.59
C PRO A 371 -5.00 -3.90 18.43
N GLU A 372 -5.47 -3.70 17.21
CA GLU A 372 -4.66 -3.83 15.99
C GLU A 372 -4.13 -2.49 15.52
N PHE A 373 -2.83 -2.47 15.22
CA PHE A 373 -2.10 -1.31 14.74
C PHE A 373 -1.64 -1.53 13.29
N PRO A 374 -1.83 -0.57 12.36
CA PRO A 374 -2.53 0.70 12.52
C PRO A 374 -4.06 0.54 12.62
N ALA A 375 -4.71 1.47 13.32
CA ALA A 375 -6.16 1.44 13.52
C ALA A 375 -6.94 1.76 12.22
N THR A 376 -6.39 2.65 11.39
CA THR A 376 -6.99 3.11 10.14
C THR A 376 -6.14 2.77 8.91
N ARG A 377 -6.82 2.53 7.78
CA ARG A 377 -6.19 2.28 6.47
C ARG A 377 -5.43 3.50 5.96
N CYS A 378 -5.88 4.69 6.33
CA CYS A 378 -5.27 5.93 5.89
C CYS A 378 -3.90 6.19 6.52
N TYR A 379 -3.54 5.51 7.62
CA TYR A 379 -2.18 5.54 8.17
C TYR A 379 -1.10 5.22 7.11
N MET A 380 -1.40 4.34 6.16
CA MET A 380 -0.45 3.95 5.10
C MET A 380 -0.36 4.94 3.93
N LYS A 381 -1.10 6.07 3.98
CA LYS A 381 -0.99 7.14 2.99
C LYS A 381 0.30 7.95 3.19
N THR A 382 0.76 8.53 2.08
CA THR A 382 1.87 9.50 2.09
C THR A 382 1.55 10.70 2.99
N ASN A 383 0.33 11.24 2.89
CA ASN A 383 -0.17 12.32 3.75
C ASN A 383 -1.56 11.97 4.32
N PRO A 384 -1.65 11.43 5.55
CA PRO A 384 -2.91 11.08 6.18
C PRO A 384 -3.61 12.26 6.90
N CYS A 385 -2.90 13.34 7.24
CA CYS A 385 -3.40 14.43 8.07
C CYS A 385 -4.71 15.05 7.54
N PRO A 386 -4.88 15.31 6.23
CA PRO A 386 -6.16 15.80 5.69
C PRO A 386 -7.35 14.87 5.94
N VAL A 387 -7.13 13.55 5.94
CA VAL A 387 -8.17 12.56 6.24
C VAL A 387 -8.57 12.66 7.71
N TRP A 388 -7.58 12.71 8.60
CA TRP A 388 -7.79 12.79 10.04
C TRP A 388 -8.51 14.07 10.47
N ARG A 389 -8.13 15.23 9.89
CA ARG A 389 -8.84 16.50 10.07
C ARG A 389 -10.29 16.43 9.62
N TRP A 390 -10.52 15.82 8.44
CA TRP A 390 -11.86 15.62 7.94
C TRP A 390 -12.69 14.76 8.89
N VAL A 391 -12.14 13.65 9.40
CA VAL A 391 -12.84 12.79 10.38
C VAL A 391 -13.18 13.57 11.65
N LEU A 392 -12.22 14.31 12.21
CA LEU A 392 -12.45 15.14 13.41
C LEU A 392 -13.55 16.17 13.18
N ARG A 393 -13.52 16.88 12.05
CA ARG A 393 -14.53 17.90 11.68
C ARG A 393 -15.92 17.30 11.46
N THR A 394 -16.00 16.15 10.79
CA THR A 394 -17.27 15.54 10.36
C THR A 394 -17.96 14.79 11.51
N TYR A 395 -17.20 14.10 12.35
CA TYR A 395 -17.74 13.24 13.40
C TYR A 395 -17.58 13.78 14.82
N GLY A 396 -16.73 14.79 15.01
CA GLY A 396 -16.45 15.38 16.32
C GLY A 396 -15.42 14.60 17.15
N PRO A 397 -14.98 15.17 18.28
CA PRO A 397 -13.85 14.70 19.09
C PRO A 397 -14.09 13.33 19.77
N HIS A 398 -15.33 13.04 20.12
CA HIS A 398 -15.67 11.85 20.93
C HIS A 398 -16.02 10.61 20.09
N HIS A 399 -16.11 10.78 18.76
CA HIS A 399 -16.46 9.70 17.86
C HIS A 399 -15.37 8.62 17.78
N GLU A 400 -15.78 7.38 17.52
CA GLU A 400 -14.87 6.24 17.42
C GLU A 400 -13.90 6.33 16.23
N PHE A 401 -14.31 7.00 15.15
CA PHE A 401 -13.46 7.26 14.00
C PHE A 401 -12.34 8.21 14.38
N THR A 402 -12.69 9.31 15.06
CA THR A 402 -11.74 10.31 15.54
C THR A 402 -10.72 9.70 16.49
N ARG A 403 -11.16 8.85 17.43
CA ARG A 403 -10.23 8.13 18.32
C ARG A 403 -9.22 7.27 17.57
N ALA A 404 -9.68 6.51 16.57
CA ALA A 404 -8.78 5.67 15.78
C ALA A 404 -7.79 6.51 14.95
N CYS A 405 -8.25 7.64 14.39
CA CYS A 405 -7.37 8.59 13.71
C CYS A 405 -6.35 9.20 14.67
N TYR A 406 -6.75 9.48 15.92
CA TYR A 406 -5.86 10.01 16.94
C TYR A 406 -4.79 8.99 17.39
N ASP A 407 -5.18 7.72 17.59
CA ASP A 407 -4.23 6.62 17.85
C ASP A 407 -3.16 6.53 16.76
N ASP A 408 -3.59 6.63 15.50
CA ASP A 408 -2.72 6.60 14.33
C ASP A 408 -1.86 7.87 14.19
N ALA A 409 -2.38 9.04 14.52
CA ALA A 409 -1.64 10.30 14.52
C ALA A 409 -0.54 10.32 15.58
N LEU A 410 -0.86 9.86 16.80
CA LEU A 410 0.08 9.77 17.91
C LEU A 410 1.23 8.81 17.62
N SER A 411 0.94 7.71 16.93
CA SER A 411 1.91 6.64 16.64
C SER A 411 2.77 6.91 15.41
N ARG A 412 2.34 7.79 14.51
CA ARG A 412 3.11 8.13 13.32
C ARG A 412 4.39 8.88 13.72
N ALA A 413 5.52 8.19 13.58
CA ALA A 413 6.86 8.72 13.80
C ALA A 413 7.38 9.51 12.58
N ALA A 414 6.61 10.49 12.11
CA ALA A 414 7.02 11.42 11.07
C ALA A 414 7.34 12.77 11.70
N ALA A 415 8.55 13.28 11.46
CA ALA A 415 9.01 14.63 11.82
C ALA A 415 8.34 15.71 10.96
N ASP A 416 7.02 15.64 10.83
CA ASP A 416 6.23 16.57 10.05
C ASP A 416 5.61 17.61 10.98
N ARG A 417 5.89 18.89 10.71
CA ARG A 417 5.29 20.00 11.45
C ARG A 417 3.77 19.98 11.34
N ASP A 418 3.22 19.51 10.21
CA ASP A 418 1.77 19.38 10.03
C ASP A 418 1.17 18.37 11.01
N LEU A 419 1.92 17.31 11.34
CA LEU A 419 1.48 16.30 12.30
C LEU A 419 1.46 16.83 13.73
N HIS A 420 2.41 17.70 14.10
CA HIS A 420 2.43 18.32 15.42
C HIS A 420 1.21 19.23 15.62
N LEU A 421 0.97 20.14 14.66
CA LEU A 421 -0.20 21.01 14.65
C LEU A 421 -1.49 20.21 14.71
N LEU A 422 -1.53 19.08 14.01
CA LEU A 422 -2.69 18.20 14.05
C LEU A 422 -2.98 17.66 15.46
N HIS A 423 -1.97 17.27 16.25
CA HIS A 423 -2.27 16.81 17.62
C HIS A 423 -2.92 17.91 18.46
N ASP A 424 -2.43 19.15 18.33
CA ASP A 424 -3.00 20.30 19.02
C ASP A 424 -4.44 20.54 18.57
N GLU A 425 -4.74 20.44 17.26
CA GLU A 425 -6.11 20.52 16.73
C GLU A 425 -7.03 19.44 17.34
N PHE A 426 -6.55 18.21 17.53
CA PHE A 426 -7.31 17.15 18.20
C PHE A 426 -7.57 17.49 19.68
N LEU A 427 -6.56 17.97 20.39
CA LEU A 427 -6.66 18.31 21.81
C LEU A 427 -7.58 19.52 22.04
N GLU A 428 -7.43 20.59 21.26
CA GLU A 428 -8.29 21.78 21.29
C GLU A 428 -9.75 21.44 20.97
N ALA A 429 -9.98 20.46 20.09
CA ALA A 429 -11.32 19.95 19.81
C ALA A 429 -11.93 19.12 20.95
N GLY A 430 -11.16 18.75 21.98
CA GLY A 430 -11.63 17.98 23.14
C GLY A 430 -11.43 16.46 23.01
N VAL A 431 -10.48 16.01 22.18
CA VAL A 431 -10.13 14.58 22.08
C VAL A 431 -9.40 14.15 23.36
N ARG A 432 -9.78 13.00 23.92
CA ARG A 432 -9.21 12.47 25.17
C ARG A 432 -8.09 11.47 24.90
N PHE A 433 -7.05 11.56 25.73
CA PHE A 433 -6.04 10.52 25.86
C PHE A 433 -6.61 9.28 26.56
N TYR A 434 -5.97 8.14 26.33
CA TYR A 434 -6.28 6.86 26.98
C TYR A 434 -5.00 6.23 27.53
N PRO A 435 -5.07 5.35 28.53
CA PRO A 435 -3.89 4.69 29.12
C PRO A 435 -2.94 4.07 28.09
N ARG A 436 -3.47 3.51 27.00
CA ARG A 436 -2.65 2.94 25.91
C ARG A 436 -1.72 3.95 25.22
N HIS A 437 -2.06 5.25 25.25
CA HIS A 437 -1.26 6.30 24.61
C HIS A 437 0.08 6.52 25.31
N VAL A 438 0.21 6.16 26.58
CA VAL A 438 1.50 6.20 27.30
C VAL A 438 2.56 5.42 26.55
N LYS A 439 2.24 4.18 26.12
CA LYS A 439 3.15 3.34 25.33
C LYS A 439 3.54 4.04 24.02
N ILE A 440 2.56 4.60 23.32
CA ILE A 440 2.78 5.27 22.04
C ILE A 440 3.72 6.46 22.20
N LEU A 441 3.47 7.33 23.19
CA LEU A 441 4.32 8.48 23.49
C LEU A 441 5.73 8.05 23.93
N ALA A 442 5.83 7.01 24.76
CA ALA A 442 7.10 6.44 25.22
C ALA A 442 7.94 5.89 24.06
N CYS A 443 7.32 5.20 23.10
CA CYS A 443 7.98 4.76 21.87
C CYS A 443 8.36 5.95 20.98
N ARG A 444 7.47 6.95 20.86
CA ARG A 444 7.68 8.12 20.00
C ARG A 444 8.88 8.95 20.44
N LEU A 445 9.12 9.04 21.74
CA LEU A 445 10.27 9.72 22.34
C LEU A 445 11.62 9.14 21.89
N LEU A 446 11.66 7.87 21.46
CA LEU A 446 12.84 7.21 20.88
C LEU A 446 13.16 7.69 19.46
N HIS A 447 12.28 8.48 18.84
CA HIS A 447 12.56 9.15 17.58
C HIS A 447 13.05 10.57 17.84
N ARG A 448 14.28 10.87 17.40
CA ARG A 448 15.00 12.12 17.65
C ARG A 448 14.17 13.38 17.42
N ASP A 449 13.43 13.41 16.31
CA ASP A 449 12.73 14.61 15.86
C ASP A 449 11.36 14.78 16.53
N MET A 450 10.93 13.78 17.31
CA MET A 450 9.63 13.75 17.97
C MET A 450 9.74 13.94 19.48
N THR A 451 10.95 14.01 20.04
CA THR A 451 11.18 13.99 21.49
C THR A 451 10.47 15.15 22.20
N ALA A 452 10.63 16.38 21.70
CA ALA A 452 9.97 17.57 22.26
C ALA A 452 8.43 17.50 22.13
N ASN A 453 7.92 17.02 20.99
CA ASN A 453 6.48 16.86 20.79
C ASN A 453 5.90 15.75 21.68
N ALA A 454 6.62 14.66 21.91
CA ALA A 454 6.18 13.61 22.84
C ALA A 454 6.12 14.12 24.28
N LEU A 455 7.06 14.96 24.71
CA LEU A 455 7.02 15.62 26.01
C LEU A 455 5.83 16.57 26.15
N HIS A 456 5.59 17.42 25.15
CA HIS A 456 4.41 18.29 25.09
C HIS A 456 3.10 17.51 25.22
N LEU A 457 2.96 16.42 24.46
CA LEU A 457 1.77 15.56 24.53
C LEU A 457 1.63 14.84 25.87
N LEU A 458 2.72 14.48 26.54
CA LEU A 458 2.67 13.91 27.89
C LEU A 458 2.17 14.94 28.91
N GLN A 459 2.62 16.20 28.79
CA GLN A 459 2.16 17.29 29.66
C GLN A 459 0.66 17.57 29.46
N ALA A 460 0.20 17.64 28.21
CA ALA A 460 -1.22 17.78 27.89
C ALA A 460 -2.05 16.58 28.41
N LEU A 461 -1.51 15.36 28.33
CA LEU A 461 -2.13 14.16 28.88
C LEU A 461 -2.27 14.25 30.41
N ARG A 462 -1.20 14.63 31.11
CA ARG A 462 -1.19 14.80 32.57
C ARG A 462 -2.22 15.84 33.01
N GLU A 463 -2.26 16.99 32.33
CA GLU A 463 -3.22 18.07 32.60
C GLU A 463 -4.66 17.58 32.43
N GLN A 464 -4.97 16.91 31.31
CA GLN A 464 -6.30 16.36 31.06
C GLN A 464 -6.75 15.35 32.13
N VAL A 465 -5.85 14.46 32.56
CA VAL A 465 -6.18 13.47 33.61
C VAL A 465 -6.34 14.12 34.98
N ALA A 466 -5.57 15.16 35.27
CA ALA A 466 -5.73 15.96 36.49
C ALA A 466 -7.08 16.69 36.50
N ASP A 467 -7.45 17.32 35.39
CA ASP A 467 -8.76 17.97 35.21
C ASP A 467 -9.91 16.97 35.38
N ASP A 468 -9.81 15.79 34.77
CA ASP A 468 -10.82 14.72 34.91
C ASP A 468 -10.93 14.24 36.36
N ARG A 469 -9.81 14.13 37.09
CA ARG A 469 -9.79 13.79 38.52
C ARG A 469 -10.48 14.87 39.35
N ASP A 470 -10.11 16.12 39.14
CA ASP A 470 -10.61 17.25 39.92
C ASP A 470 -12.10 17.54 39.62
N ALA A 471 -12.56 17.22 38.41
CA ALA A 471 -13.97 17.22 38.01
C ALA A 471 -14.76 15.98 38.50
N GLY A 472 -14.10 14.98 39.09
CA GLY A 472 -14.72 13.73 39.54
C GLY A 472 -15.18 12.80 38.39
N LEU A 473 -14.60 12.96 37.20
CA LEU A 473 -14.85 12.14 36.02
C LEU A 473 -13.92 10.92 35.92
N LEU A 474 -12.80 10.93 36.66
CA LEU A 474 -11.85 9.82 36.69
C LEU A 474 -12.26 8.75 37.70
N PHE A 475 -12.75 7.61 37.20
CA PHE A 475 -13.12 6.47 38.05
C PHE A 475 -11.89 5.74 38.60
N ASP A 476 -12.01 5.08 39.75
CA ASP A 476 -10.90 4.32 40.36
C ASP A 476 -10.32 3.25 39.41
N SER A 477 -11.17 2.56 38.65
CA SER A 477 -10.71 1.57 37.66
C SER A 477 -9.88 2.21 36.54
N GLU A 478 -10.27 3.40 36.09
CA GLU A 478 -9.55 4.15 35.05
C GLU A 478 -8.23 4.70 35.61
N ARG A 479 -8.23 5.20 36.85
CA ARG A 479 -7.03 5.61 37.58
C ARG A 479 -6.02 4.46 37.68
N ASP A 480 -6.49 3.25 38.01
CA ASP A 480 -5.64 2.07 38.11
C ASP A 480 -5.07 1.65 36.74
N GLU A 481 -5.84 1.78 35.65
CA GLU A 481 -5.34 1.58 34.29
C GLU A 481 -4.24 2.58 33.93
N TRP A 482 -4.40 3.87 34.27
CA TRP A 482 -3.37 4.89 34.08
C TRP A 482 -2.10 4.58 34.88
N LEU A 483 -2.24 4.27 36.18
CA LEU A 483 -1.12 3.86 37.04
C LEU A 483 -0.36 2.67 36.45
N GLN A 484 -1.08 1.65 35.98
CA GLN A 484 -0.49 0.47 35.39
C GLN A 484 0.23 0.80 34.09
N ALA A 485 -0.36 1.61 33.21
CA ALA A 485 0.25 1.99 31.94
C ALA A 485 1.55 2.77 32.13
N ILE A 486 1.58 3.76 33.03
CA ILE A 486 2.78 4.57 33.31
C ILE A 486 3.90 3.73 33.91
N ARG A 487 3.57 2.85 34.86
CA ARG A 487 4.55 1.93 35.47
C ARG A 487 5.11 0.97 34.44
N ALA A 488 4.25 0.25 33.73
CA ALA A 488 4.65 -0.84 32.85
C ALA A 488 5.38 -0.36 31.59
N GLU A 489 5.05 0.82 31.07
CA GLU A 489 5.59 1.29 29.79
C GLU A 489 6.76 2.27 29.96
N VAL A 490 6.89 2.96 31.12
CA VAL A 490 7.92 4.00 31.33
C VAL A 490 8.73 3.79 32.60
N VAL A 491 8.10 3.84 33.78
CA VAL A 491 8.83 3.97 35.07
C VAL A 491 9.55 2.69 35.47
N ASP A 492 8.86 1.55 35.39
CA ASP A 492 9.38 0.23 35.78
C ASP A 492 9.84 -0.58 34.55
N ASN A 493 9.85 0.03 33.37
CA ASN A 493 10.23 -0.62 32.13
C ASN A 493 11.75 -0.59 31.93
N ASP A 494 12.42 -1.67 32.31
CA ASP A 494 13.87 -1.83 32.14
C ASP A 494 14.33 -1.73 30.69
N GLU A 495 13.53 -2.24 29.74
CA GLU A 495 13.86 -2.17 28.31
C GLU A 495 13.83 -0.73 27.80
N TRP A 496 12.79 0.03 28.13
CA TRP A 496 12.68 1.44 27.76
C TRP A 496 13.79 2.26 28.42
N SER A 497 14.02 2.05 29.72
CA SER A 497 15.12 2.66 30.48
C SER A 497 16.47 2.34 29.86
N HIS A 498 16.66 1.10 29.39
CA HIS A 498 17.87 0.68 28.70
C HIS A 498 18.00 1.36 27.35
N ARG A 499 16.97 1.34 26.49
CA ARG A 499 16.98 1.99 25.15
C ARG A 499 17.30 3.48 25.23
N MET A 500 16.79 4.17 26.25
CA MET A 500 17.12 5.57 26.52
C MET A 500 18.58 5.79 26.92
N ARG A 501 19.19 4.83 27.64
CA ARG A 501 20.59 4.88 28.05
C ARG A 501 21.55 4.35 26.97
N THR A 502 21.11 3.46 26.08
CA THR A 502 21.99 2.71 25.15
C THR A 502 22.00 3.18 23.70
N THR A 503 21.59 4.43 23.45
CA THR A 503 22.11 5.22 22.32
C THR A 503 21.72 4.70 20.93
N GLN A 504 20.50 4.18 20.78
CA GLN A 504 19.97 3.79 19.47
C GLN A 504 18.66 4.53 19.19
N LEU A 505 18.78 5.82 18.85
CA LEU A 505 17.65 6.52 18.21
C LEU A 505 17.54 5.95 16.80
N GLU A 506 16.38 5.39 16.46
CA GLU A 506 16.09 4.97 15.09
C GLU A 506 16.18 6.21 14.20
N GLY A 507 17.15 6.21 13.27
CA GLY A 507 17.28 7.30 12.31
C GLY A 507 15.97 7.43 11.53
N GLY A 508 15.53 8.68 11.30
CA GLY A 508 14.36 8.97 10.49
C GLY A 508 14.45 8.39 9.06
N ALA A 509 13.62 8.87 8.14
CA ALA A 509 13.44 8.30 6.78
C ALA A 509 14.72 8.01 5.95
N ARG A 510 15.90 8.46 6.39
CA ARG A 510 17.22 8.22 5.77
C ARG A 510 18.04 7.08 6.38
N GLY A 511 17.50 6.30 7.33
CA GLY A 511 18.03 4.98 7.71
C GLY A 511 19.46 4.99 8.23
N GLY A 512 19.63 5.30 9.52
CA GLY A 512 20.89 5.09 10.24
C GLY A 512 20.68 5.28 11.73
N ALA A 513 20.93 4.24 12.53
CA ALA A 513 20.92 4.38 13.98
C ALA A 513 22.11 5.26 14.40
N TYR A 514 21.84 6.39 15.06
CA TYR A 514 22.88 7.28 15.56
C TYR A 514 23.14 7.01 17.04
N ARG A 515 24.41 6.78 17.38
CA ARG A 515 24.85 6.77 18.78
C ARG A 515 25.01 8.20 19.28
N ILE A 516 24.16 8.59 20.21
CA ILE A 516 24.30 9.82 21.01
C ILE A 516 25.12 9.52 22.27
N SER A 517 25.97 10.43 22.72
CA SER A 517 26.83 10.19 23.90
C SER A 517 26.09 10.36 25.24
N ARG A 518 24.91 10.98 25.21
CA ARG A 518 24.04 11.23 26.38
C ARG A 518 22.57 11.14 25.93
N PRO A 519 21.64 10.73 26.81
CA PRO A 519 20.21 10.81 26.54
C PRO A 519 19.81 12.27 26.22
N PRO A 520 18.83 12.51 25.34
CA PRO A 520 18.28 13.86 25.14
C PRO A 520 17.69 14.39 26.45
N ASP A 521 17.91 15.68 26.75
CA ASP A 521 17.38 16.30 27.98
C ASP A 521 15.85 16.16 28.07
N ASP A 522 15.15 16.28 26.93
CA ASP A 522 13.70 16.09 26.84
C ASP A 522 13.25 14.66 27.20
N ALA A 523 14.09 13.65 26.96
CA ALA A 523 13.78 12.27 27.32
C ALA A 523 13.92 12.02 28.83
N LEU A 524 14.89 12.68 29.48
CA LEU A 524 14.99 12.67 30.95
C LEU A 524 13.82 13.41 31.57
N ARG A 525 13.46 14.58 31.02
CA ARG A 525 12.27 15.33 31.43
C ARG A 525 10.99 14.50 31.30
N PHE A 526 10.82 13.77 30.20
CA PHE A 526 9.67 12.89 30.03
C PHE A 526 9.58 11.82 31.13
N LEU A 527 10.71 11.25 31.55
CA LEU A 527 10.75 10.29 32.65
C LEU A 527 10.36 10.94 33.98
N ASP A 528 10.86 12.14 34.26
CA ASP A 528 10.57 12.85 35.49
C ASP A 528 9.09 13.28 35.55
N GLU A 529 8.55 13.83 34.45
CA GLU A 529 7.12 14.12 34.27
C GLU A 529 6.26 12.87 34.47
N SER A 530 6.69 11.71 33.95
CA SER A 530 5.97 10.44 34.13
C SER A 530 5.95 9.98 35.59
N LYS A 531 7.04 10.20 36.35
CA LYS A 531 7.09 9.87 37.78
C LYS A 531 6.22 10.82 38.62
N GLU A 532 6.22 12.10 38.28
CA GLU A 532 5.34 13.07 38.93
C GLU A 532 3.87 12.74 38.67
N PHE A 533 3.53 12.44 37.42
CA PHE A 533 2.19 12.01 37.06
C PHE A 533 1.78 10.74 37.81
N LEU A 534 2.69 9.76 37.96
CA LEU A 534 2.45 8.57 38.76
C LEU A 534 2.18 8.91 40.25
N ALA A 535 2.92 9.86 40.82
CA ALA A 535 2.73 10.29 42.21
C ALA A 535 1.39 11.01 42.43
N GLU A 536 0.90 11.76 41.43
CA GLU A 536 -0.39 12.46 41.47
C GLU A 536 -1.60 11.54 41.37
N LEU A 537 -1.44 10.39 40.71
CA LEU A 537 -2.47 9.36 40.60
C LEU A 537 -2.55 8.47 41.84
N LEU A 538 -1.53 8.47 42.70
CA LEU A 538 -1.59 7.72 43.95
C LEU A 538 -2.56 8.42 44.92
N PRO A 539 -3.40 7.66 45.63
CA PRO A 539 -4.23 8.24 46.68
C PRO A 539 -3.31 8.92 47.71
N PRO A 540 -3.72 10.07 48.27
CA PRO A 540 -2.91 10.76 49.27
C PRO A 540 -2.61 9.79 50.40
N VAL A 541 -1.31 9.52 50.63
CA VAL A 541 -0.89 8.68 51.74
C VAL A 541 -1.48 9.29 53.00
N PRO A 542 -2.34 8.59 53.74
CA PRO A 542 -2.93 9.16 54.94
C PRO A 542 -1.78 9.56 55.86
N THR A 543 -1.68 10.85 56.17
CA THR A 543 -0.67 11.38 57.08
C THR A 543 -0.84 10.66 58.41
N ILE A 544 -0.03 9.64 58.63
CA ILE A 544 0.10 9.00 59.94
C ILE A 544 0.65 10.10 60.82
N ALA A 545 -0.16 10.60 61.76
CA ALA A 545 0.25 11.64 62.70
C ALA A 545 1.56 11.21 63.35
N THR A 546 2.68 11.82 62.94
CA THR A 546 3.98 11.61 63.55
C THR A 546 3.86 12.08 64.99
N VAL A 547 3.76 11.12 65.91
CA VAL A 547 3.89 11.40 67.34
C VAL A 547 5.31 11.90 67.55
N VAL A 548 5.46 13.23 67.62
CA VAL A 548 6.72 13.89 67.96
C VAL A 548 7.06 13.52 69.40
N VAL A 549 7.88 12.49 69.57
CA VAL A 549 8.52 12.21 70.86
C VAL A 549 9.57 13.31 71.06
N ARG A 550 9.19 14.38 71.78
CA ARG A 550 10.11 15.40 72.26
C ARG A 550 11.17 14.73 73.13
N ASN A 551 12.38 14.55 72.58
CA ASN A 551 13.56 14.30 73.39
C ASN A 551 13.98 15.64 74.02
N SER A 552 13.56 15.88 75.26
CA SER A 552 14.08 16.97 76.08
C SER A 552 15.55 16.71 76.44
N PRO A 553 16.45 17.70 76.35
CA PRO A 553 17.85 17.53 76.71
C PRO A 553 18.01 17.44 78.23
N THR A 554 18.94 16.58 78.61
CA THR A 554 19.35 16.26 79.98
C THR A 554 19.76 17.51 80.78
N GLY A 555 19.08 17.76 81.90
CA GLY A 555 19.42 18.82 82.85
C GLY A 555 18.80 18.58 84.24
N ARG A 556 19.53 17.83 85.07
CA ARG A 556 19.56 17.77 86.56
C ARG A 556 18.31 18.13 87.41
N ARG A 557 17.94 17.12 88.21
CA ARG A 557 17.50 17.13 89.63
C ARG A 557 16.28 17.97 90.03
N GLY A 558 15.21 17.26 90.41
CA GLY A 558 14.16 17.76 91.30
C GLY A 558 13.02 16.76 91.43
N SER A 559 12.87 16.19 92.61
CA SER A 559 11.90 15.13 92.99
C SER A 559 10.43 15.56 92.89
N GLY A 560 9.56 14.66 92.43
CA GLY A 560 8.13 14.71 92.76
C GLY A 560 7.19 14.12 91.69
N GLY A 561 6.81 12.86 91.88
CA GLY A 561 5.58 12.19 91.40
C GLY A 561 4.98 12.56 90.04
N ALA A 562 5.19 11.71 89.03
CA ALA A 562 4.32 11.65 87.86
C ALA A 562 4.19 10.21 87.34
N THR A 563 2.95 9.81 87.09
CA THR A 563 2.50 8.55 86.50
C THR A 563 3.23 8.21 85.20
N MET A 564 3.90 7.07 85.16
CA MET A 564 4.54 6.53 83.96
C MET A 564 3.48 6.13 82.91
N THR A 565 3.23 6.98 81.92
CA THR A 565 2.65 6.52 80.65
C THR A 565 3.73 5.75 79.89
N ARG A 566 3.62 4.41 79.94
CA ARG A 566 4.45 3.48 79.17
C ARG A 566 4.39 3.83 77.68
N SER A 567 5.56 4.00 77.06
CA SER A 567 5.70 3.98 75.61
C SER A 567 5.00 2.73 75.05
N PRO A 568 4.26 2.85 73.94
CA PRO A 568 3.54 1.71 73.40
C PRO A 568 4.55 0.62 73.05
N SER A 569 4.43 -0.54 73.68
CA SER A 569 5.33 -1.66 73.38
C SER A 569 5.21 -2.01 71.89
N MET A 570 6.26 -2.57 71.30
CA MET A 570 6.25 -3.01 69.90
C MET A 570 5.06 -3.92 69.59
N ARG A 571 4.59 -4.70 70.58
CA ARG A 571 3.35 -5.50 70.50
C ARG A 571 2.08 -4.66 70.32
N SER A 572 1.99 -3.48 70.92
CA SER A 572 0.85 -2.55 70.73
C SER A 572 0.88 -1.83 69.38
N TRP A 573 2.08 -1.63 68.80
CA TRP A 573 2.22 -1.09 67.45
C TRP A 573 1.85 -2.14 66.41
N VAL A 574 2.36 -3.36 66.54
CA VAL A 574 1.99 -4.51 65.67
C VAL A 574 0.48 -4.79 65.75
N LYS A 575 -0.12 -4.73 66.94
CA LYS A 575 -1.57 -4.92 67.10
C LYS A 575 -2.39 -3.81 66.43
N ARG A 576 -1.93 -2.55 66.47
CA ARG A 576 -2.61 -1.43 65.79
C ARG A 576 -2.44 -1.46 64.27
N MET A 577 -1.25 -1.86 63.79
CA MET A 577 -1.04 -2.12 62.36
C MET A 577 -1.89 -3.29 61.86
N GLY A 578 -2.03 -4.35 62.66
CA GLY A 578 -2.92 -5.47 62.33
C GLY A 578 -4.39 -5.07 62.26
N VAL A 579 -4.86 -4.22 63.18
CA VAL A 579 -6.25 -3.69 63.15
C VAL A 579 -6.46 -2.76 61.96
N TRP A 580 -5.51 -1.86 61.68
CA TRP A 580 -5.56 -0.97 60.52
C TRP A 580 -5.55 -1.75 59.21
N TRP A 581 -4.68 -2.77 59.10
CA TRP A 581 -4.62 -3.66 57.93
C TRP A 581 -5.93 -4.42 57.73
N LYS A 582 -6.52 -4.93 58.82
CA LYS A 582 -7.82 -5.59 58.80
C LYS A 582 -8.94 -4.65 58.33
N GLU A 583 -8.97 -3.40 58.81
CA GLU A 583 -9.93 -2.39 58.33
C GLU A 583 -9.75 -2.07 56.85
N GLN A 584 -8.52 -2.05 56.32
CA GLN A 584 -8.29 -1.81 54.88
C GLN A 584 -8.74 -3.00 54.02
N CYS A 585 -8.55 -4.23 54.50
CA CYS A 585 -9.08 -5.44 53.85
C CYS A 585 -10.62 -5.50 53.91
N GLU A 586 -11.23 -5.14 55.04
CA GLU A 586 -12.70 -5.10 55.20
C GLU A 586 -13.35 -3.97 54.35
N ARG A 587 -12.60 -2.91 54.02
CA ARG A 587 -13.03 -1.84 53.09
C ARG A 587 -12.78 -2.15 51.61
N GLY A 588 -12.24 -3.33 51.29
CA GLY A 588 -12.01 -3.76 49.90
C GLY A 588 -10.89 -3.02 49.15
N VAL A 589 -10.06 -2.25 49.85
CA VAL A 589 -8.99 -1.44 49.24
C VAL A 589 -7.81 -2.32 48.81
N TRP A 590 -7.65 -3.50 49.44
CA TRP A 590 -6.62 -4.49 49.11
C TRP A 590 -7.22 -5.89 49.23
N GLY A 591 -7.18 -6.68 48.15
CA GLY A 591 -7.70 -8.04 48.11
C GLY A 591 -7.04 -8.94 49.16
N VAL A 592 -7.86 -9.76 49.82
CA VAL A 592 -7.42 -10.76 50.82
C VAL A 592 -6.42 -11.71 50.17
N VAL A 593 -5.16 -11.65 50.59
CA VAL A 593 -4.18 -12.71 50.31
C VAL A 593 -4.43 -13.81 51.33
N ASP A 594 -5.28 -14.77 50.97
CA ASP A 594 -5.37 -16.02 51.71
C ASP A 594 -4.06 -16.80 51.52
N ASN A 595 -3.34 -16.97 52.63
CA ASN A 595 -2.09 -17.69 52.84
C ASN A 595 -0.80 -16.84 52.88
N VAL A 596 -0.49 -16.31 54.08
CA VAL A 596 0.89 -16.20 54.56
C VAL A 596 0.92 -16.71 56.00
N VAL A 597 1.72 -17.76 56.25
CA VAL A 597 2.06 -18.30 57.58
C VAL A 597 3.10 -17.41 58.26
#